data_AF-A0AAU8MUP2-F1
#
_entry.id   AF-A0AAU8MUP2-F1
#
_cell.length_a   1.000
_cell.length_b   1.000
_cell.length_c   1.000
_cell.angle_alpha   90.00
_cell.angle_beta   90.00
_cell.angle_gamma   90.00
#
_symmetry.space_group_name_H-M   'P 1'
#
loop_
_entity.id
_entity.type
_entity.pdbx_description
1 polymer ?
#
loop_
_entity_poly.entity_id
_entity_poly.type
_entity_poly.pdbx_seq_one_letter_code
_entity_poly.pdbx_strand_id
1 'polypeptide(L)'
;MSTAASGTTQVTGEDISRRMLKLIGSLTSNADLNADHVRRHTGLDVQLAANGDGSFGTGAQLNPDWSYNLYVTRPAGEQKNKLIFDFARTGSQDAPMTPVCGLDFDHYARELKTMGFQGDASYAEHGRLDHWNFSRTGLSLQIFVEGESSESPAKIGHHCVKTLTIE
;
A
#
# COMPACT_ATOMS: atom_id res chain seq x y z
N MET A 1 17.01 -33.01 24.04
CA MET A 1 17.50 -31.99 23.10
C MET A 1 16.28 -31.27 22.55
N SER A 2 15.94 -30.10 23.09
CA SER A 2 14.80 -29.30 22.59
C SER A 2 15.30 -28.37 21.49
N THR A 3 14.80 -28.56 20.28
CA THR A 3 14.93 -27.59 19.19
C THR A 3 14.01 -26.41 19.47
N ALA A 4 14.59 -25.23 19.69
CA ALA A 4 13.84 -23.99 19.68
C ALA A 4 13.35 -23.74 18.25
N ALA A 5 12.04 -23.63 18.04
CA ALA A 5 11.48 -23.10 16.81
C ALA A 5 11.80 -21.61 16.77
N SER A 6 12.66 -21.18 15.84
CA SER A 6 12.81 -19.78 15.49
C SER A 6 11.48 -19.29 14.93
N GLY A 7 10.66 -18.66 15.78
CA GLY A 7 9.43 -18.01 15.35
C GLY A 7 9.79 -16.77 14.54
N THR A 8 9.92 -16.90 13.22
CA THR A 8 9.79 -15.73 12.34
C THR A 8 8.35 -15.26 12.46
N THR A 9 8.11 -14.16 13.16
CA THR A 9 6.80 -13.49 13.17
C THR A 9 6.42 -13.21 11.72
N GLN A 10 5.43 -13.94 11.22
CA GLN A 10 4.92 -13.80 9.87
C GLN A 10 4.34 -12.40 9.73
N VAL A 11 4.80 -11.66 8.73
CA VAL A 11 4.33 -10.30 8.44
C VAL A 11 2.86 -10.37 8.02
N THR A 12 2.01 -9.59 8.68
CA THR A 12 0.57 -9.51 8.39
C THR A 12 0.23 -8.36 7.44
N GLY A 13 -0.99 -8.34 6.90
CA GLY A 13 -1.49 -7.20 6.14
C GLY A 13 -1.49 -5.90 6.97
N GLU A 14 -1.88 -5.98 8.25
CA GLU A 14 -1.84 -4.83 9.16
C GLU A 14 -0.41 -4.30 9.34
N ASP A 15 0.56 -5.19 9.54
CA ASP A 15 1.97 -4.81 9.69
C ASP A 15 2.49 -4.06 8.46
N ILE A 16 2.16 -4.54 7.26
CA ILE A 16 2.53 -3.88 6.01
C ILE A 16 1.83 -2.52 5.89
N SER A 17 0.54 -2.43 6.21
CA SER A 17 -0.20 -1.17 6.18
C SER A 17 0.42 -0.12 7.12
N ARG A 18 0.82 -0.51 8.33
CA ARG A 18 1.52 0.37 9.28
C ARG A 18 2.87 0.84 8.73
N ARG A 19 3.62 -0.04 8.06
CA ARG A 19 4.90 0.31 7.41
C ARG A 19 4.68 1.30 6.25
N MET A 20 3.61 1.14 5.47
CA MET A 20 3.26 2.08 4.40
C MET A 20 2.87 3.46 4.94
N LEU A 21 2.03 3.53 5.99
CA LEU A 21 1.68 4.79 6.64
C LEU A 21 2.92 5.49 7.22
N LYS A 22 3.84 4.73 7.82
CA LYS A 22 5.13 5.27 8.30
C LYS A 22 6.01 5.81 7.16
N LEU A 23 6.04 5.13 6.01
CA LEU A 23 6.72 5.65 4.82
C LEU A 23 6.08 6.96 4.37
N ILE A 24 4.77 6.99 4.15
CA ILE A 24 4.04 8.17 3.67
C ILE A 24 4.27 9.38 4.59
N GLY A 25 4.18 9.19 5.91
CA GLY A 25 4.41 10.25 6.89
C GLY A 25 5.83 10.81 6.86
N SER A 26 6.81 10.04 6.39
CA SER A 26 8.23 10.45 6.31
C SER A 26 8.63 11.17 5.03
N LEU A 27 7.81 11.12 3.98
CA LEU A 27 8.12 11.74 2.69
C LEU A 27 7.81 13.23 2.74
N THR A 28 8.70 14.08 2.25
CA THR A 28 8.42 15.51 2.00
C THR A 28 8.04 15.73 0.54
N SER A 29 8.63 14.95 -0.36
CA SER A 29 8.30 14.94 -1.79
C SER A 29 8.60 13.58 -2.42
N ASN A 30 8.16 13.37 -3.66
CA ASN A 30 8.51 12.17 -4.45
C ASN A 30 10.01 12.00 -4.71
N ALA A 31 10.83 13.03 -4.53
CA ALA A 31 12.28 12.90 -4.60
C ALA A 31 12.84 12.03 -3.45
N ASP A 32 12.09 11.91 -2.34
CA ASP A 32 12.47 11.09 -1.20
C ASP A 32 12.21 9.59 -1.44
N LEU A 33 11.51 9.22 -2.51
CA LEU A 33 11.23 7.83 -2.88
C LEU A 33 12.47 7.14 -3.47
N ASN A 34 13.52 6.98 -2.67
CA ASN A 34 14.71 6.19 -3.00
C ASN A 34 14.77 4.92 -2.15
N ALA A 35 15.58 3.95 -2.58
CA ALA A 35 15.66 2.63 -1.95
C ALA A 35 16.03 2.72 -0.46
N ASP A 36 16.97 3.60 -0.09
CA ASP A 36 17.41 3.73 1.30
C ASP A 36 16.35 4.35 2.21
N HIS A 37 15.61 5.35 1.72
CA HIS A 37 14.49 5.94 2.45
C HIS A 37 13.38 4.91 2.65
N VAL A 38 13.02 4.16 1.61
CA VAL A 38 12.01 3.10 1.68
C VAL A 38 12.44 2.04 2.70
N ARG A 39 13.66 1.50 2.62
CA ARG A 39 14.18 0.54 3.59
C ARG A 39 14.14 1.08 5.02
N ARG A 40 14.62 2.32 5.24
CA ARG A 40 14.70 2.92 6.57
C ARG A 40 13.33 3.08 7.24
N HIS A 41 12.32 3.50 6.48
CA HIS A 41 11.02 3.84 7.04
C HIS A 41 10.04 2.66 7.06
N THR A 42 10.14 1.73 6.11
CA THR A 42 9.31 0.51 6.08
C THR A 42 9.94 -0.67 6.79
N GLY A 43 11.27 -0.72 6.91
CA GLY A 43 12.00 -1.92 7.35
C GLY A 43 11.88 -3.10 6.38
N LEU A 44 11.44 -2.87 5.13
CA LEU A 44 11.39 -3.88 4.09
C LEU A 44 12.70 -3.86 3.31
N ASP A 45 13.23 -5.05 2.97
CA ASP A 45 14.34 -5.13 2.06
C ASP A 45 13.86 -5.02 0.62
N VAL A 46 14.43 -4.08 -0.14
CA VAL A 46 14.07 -3.82 -1.54
C VAL A 46 15.21 -4.22 -2.47
N GLN A 47 14.87 -4.70 -3.64
CA GLN A 47 15.82 -5.12 -4.67
C GLN A 47 15.78 -4.14 -5.84
N LEU A 48 16.96 -3.75 -6.32
CA LEU A 48 17.09 -2.93 -7.53
C LEU A 48 16.77 -3.79 -8.76
N ALA A 49 16.09 -3.20 -9.74
CA ALA A 49 15.84 -3.84 -11.02
C ALA A 49 17.15 -4.10 -11.77
N ALA A 50 17.26 -5.28 -12.39
CA ALA A 50 18.47 -5.72 -13.08
C ALA A 50 18.77 -4.94 -14.37
N ASN A 51 17.78 -4.23 -14.92
CA ASN A 51 17.91 -3.42 -16.14
C ASN A 51 18.67 -2.10 -15.92
N GLY A 52 18.99 -1.74 -14.67
CA GLY A 52 19.78 -0.56 -14.34
C GLY A 52 19.04 0.77 -14.45
N ASP A 53 17.71 0.78 -14.60
CA ASP A 53 16.92 2.02 -14.71
C ASP A 53 16.70 2.74 -13.36
N GLY A 54 17.19 2.13 -12.27
CA GLY A 54 17.08 2.65 -10.91
C GLY A 54 15.75 2.34 -10.22
N SER A 55 14.84 1.62 -10.89
CA SER A 55 13.63 1.09 -10.29
C SER A 55 13.97 0.03 -9.25
N PHE A 56 13.10 -0.12 -8.25
CA PHE A 56 13.30 -1.09 -7.19
C PHE A 56 11.97 -1.50 -6.57
N GLY A 57 11.95 -2.66 -5.92
CA GLY A 57 10.74 -3.14 -5.29
C GLY A 57 10.96 -4.30 -4.35
N THR A 58 9.86 -4.73 -3.74
CA THR A 58 9.81 -5.89 -2.85
C THR A 58 8.39 -6.41 -2.79
N GLY A 59 8.23 -7.67 -2.39
CA GLY A 59 6.94 -8.29 -2.21
C GLY A 59 7.11 -9.62 -1.52
N ALA A 60 6.07 -10.05 -0.80
CA ALA A 60 6.08 -11.35 -0.16
C ALA A 60 4.65 -11.87 0.03
N GLN A 61 4.56 -13.19 0.14
CA GLN A 61 3.34 -13.90 0.51
C GLN A 61 2.96 -13.55 1.95
N LEU A 62 1.71 -13.12 2.17
CA LEU A 62 1.15 -12.86 3.50
C LEU A 62 0.41 -14.08 4.04
N ASN A 63 -0.34 -14.77 3.18
CA ASN A 63 -1.05 -16.03 3.44
C ASN A 63 -1.32 -16.72 2.08
N PRO A 64 -1.92 -17.92 2.01
CA PRO A 64 -2.12 -18.60 0.72
C PRO A 64 -2.87 -17.79 -0.36
N ASP A 65 -3.75 -16.87 0.04
CA ASP A 65 -4.59 -16.11 -0.88
C ASP A 65 -4.06 -14.71 -1.20
N TRP A 66 -3.10 -14.20 -0.42
CA TRP A 66 -2.68 -12.80 -0.48
C TRP A 66 -1.16 -12.62 -0.42
N SER A 67 -0.65 -11.74 -1.27
CA SER A 67 0.67 -11.13 -1.16
C SER A 67 0.57 -9.60 -1.11
N TYR A 68 1.67 -8.94 -0.79
CA TYR A 68 1.83 -7.52 -1.07
C TYR A 68 2.94 -7.31 -2.09
N ASN A 69 2.84 -6.21 -2.84
CA ASN A 69 3.88 -5.72 -3.72
C ASN A 69 4.12 -4.24 -3.45
N LEU A 70 5.38 -3.83 -3.49
CA LEU A 70 5.81 -2.44 -3.47
C LEU A 70 6.81 -2.26 -4.60
N TYR A 71 6.54 -1.32 -5.48
CA TYR A 71 7.40 -1.02 -6.61
C TYR A 71 7.55 0.48 -6.78
N VAL A 72 8.80 0.93 -6.99
CA VAL A 72 9.15 2.33 -7.23
C VAL A 72 9.84 2.41 -8.58
N THR A 73 9.33 3.30 -9.43
CA THR A 73 9.89 3.57 -10.77
C THR A 73 10.08 5.05 -10.98
N ARG A 74 10.90 5.39 -11.97
CA ARG A 74 10.87 6.71 -12.60
C ARG A 74 10.24 6.57 -13.99
N PRO A 75 8.98 7.00 -14.19
CA PRO A 75 8.36 6.93 -15.51
C PRO A 75 9.18 7.69 -16.55
N ALA A 76 9.15 7.23 -17.80
CA ALA A 76 9.90 7.86 -18.88
C ALA A 76 9.48 9.33 -19.07
N GLY A 77 10.45 10.24 -19.04
CA GLY A 77 10.21 11.69 -19.15
C GLY A 77 9.88 12.39 -17.82
N GLU A 78 9.69 11.65 -16.73
CA GLU A 78 9.45 12.22 -15.40
C GLU A 78 10.76 12.45 -14.64
N GLN A 79 10.80 13.51 -13.83
CA GLN A 79 11.93 13.80 -12.93
C GLN A 79 11.76 13.14 -11.55
N LYS A 80 10.57 12.64 -11.24
CA LYS A 80 10.18 12.17 -9.91
C LYS A 80 9.85 10.69 -9.94
N ASN A 81 10.12 10.03 -8.81
CA ASN A 81 9.78 8.63 -8.65
C ASN A 81 8.30 8.49 -8.30
N LYS A 82 7.68 7.43 -8.81
CA LYS A 82 6.33 7.00 -8.44
C LYS A 82 6.43 5.71 -7.66
N LEU A 83 5.65 5.61 -6.59
CA LEU A 83 5.49 4.38 -5.83
C LEU A 83 4.12 3.79 -6.13
N ILE A 84 4.07 2.48 -6.36
CA ILE A 84 2.86 1.68 -6.39
C ILE A 84 2.99 0.62 -5.30
N PHE A 85 1.98 0.53 -4.46
CA PHE A 85 1.81 -0.52 -3.46
C PHE A 85 0.46 -1.18 -3.68
N ASP A 86 0.40 -2.51 -3.65
CA ASP A 86 -0.86 -3.25 -3.75
C ASP A 86 -0.85 -4.51 -2.89
N PHE A 87 -2.04 -4.91 -2.44
CA PHE A 87 -2.30 -6.27 -2.03
C PHE A 87 -2.79 -7.07 -3.22
N ALA A 88 -2.06 -8.11 -3.63
CA ALA A 88 -2.42 -8.97 -4.76
C ALA A 88 -3.05 -10.28 -4.28
N ARG A 89 -4.10 -10.72 -4.97
CA ARG A 89 -4.66 -12.06 -4.79
C ARG A 89 -3.75 -13.07 -5.49
N THR A 90 -3.25 -14.04 -4.74
CA THR A 90 -2.40 -15.14 -5.25
C THR A 90 -3.12 -16.48 -5.25
N GLY A 91 -4.18 -16.61 -4.46
CA GLY A 91 -5.04 -17.78 -4.41
C GLY A 91 -6.34 -17.54 -5.19
N SER A 92 -7.48 -17.65 -4.50
CA SER A 92 -8.78 -17.40 -5.12
C SER A 92 -8.91 -15.95 -5.60
N GLN A 93 -9.45 -15.75 -6.81
CA GLN A 93 -9.74 -14.41 -7.34
C GLN A 93 -10.87 -13.71 -6.55
N ASP A 94 -11.70 -14.49 -5.85
CA ASP A 94 -12.78 -13.99 -5.01
C ASP A 94 -12.41 -14.00 -3.51
N ALA A 95 -11.13 -14.18 -3.17
CA ALA A 95 -10.68 -14.18 -1.78
C ALA A 95 -11.11 -12.86 -1.09
N PRO A 96 -11.70 -12.91 0.12
CA PRO A 96 -12.10 -11.70 0.84
C PRO A 96 -10.87 -10.87 1.21
N MET A 97 -11.04 -9.55 1.28
CA MET A 97 -9.99 -8.62 1.71
C MET A 97 -9.69 -8.70 3.21
N THR A 98 -10.53 -9.38 4.01
CA THR A 98 -10.39 -9.51 5.48
C THR A 98 -8.94 -9.73 5.96
N PRO A 99 -8.13 -10.63 5.36
CA PRO A 99 -6.76 -10.86 5.84
C PRO A 99 -5.79 -9.67 5.63
N VAL A 100 -6.10 -8.77 4.70
CA VAL A 100 -5.31 -7.57 4.40
C VAL A 100 -5.99 -6.28 4.88
N CYS A 101 -7.18 -6.38 5.46
CA CYS A 101 -8.00 -5.26 5.93
C CYS A 101 -7.79 -4.91 7.42
N GLY A 102 -6.64 -5.26 8.00
CA GLY A 102 -6.35 -4.96 9.41
C GLY A 102 -6.36 -3.46 9.71
N LEU A 103 -5.92 -2.64 8.75
CA LEU A 103 -6.18 -1.21 8.72
C LEU A 103 -7.11 -0.90 7.54
N ASP A 104 -8.33 -0.48 7.85
CA ASP A 104 -9.35 -0.10 6.88
C ASP A 104 -9.05 1.26 6.23
N PHE A 105 -9.84 1.62 5.21
CA PHE A 105 -9.74 2.91 4.55
C PHE A 105 -9.92 4.09 5.51
N ASP A 106 -10.88 4.00 6.44
CA ASP A 106 -11.16 5.08 7.38
C ASP A 106 -9.96 5.36 8.30
N HIS A 107 -9.20 4.33 8.68
CA HIS A 107 -7.95 4.45 9.41
C HIS A 107 -6.89 5.16 8.56
N TYR A 108 -6.67 4.72 7.32
CA TYR A 108 -5.77 5.40 6.39
C TYR A 108 -6.14 6.88 6.22
N ALA A 109 -7.42 7.18 5.97
CA ALA A 109 -7.90 8.53 5.77
C ALA A 109 -7.68 9.42 7.00
N ARG A 110 -7.87 8.89 8.22
CA ARG A 110 -7.57 9.61 9.47
C ARG A 110 -6.07 9.89 9.61
N GLU A 111 -5.22 8.90 9.41
CA GLU A 111 -3.76 9.06 9.50
C GLU A 111 -3.20 10.01 8.44
N LEU A 112 -3.72 9.97 7.21
CA LEU A 112 -3.32 10.93 6.17
C LEU A 112 -3.72 12.36 6.54
N LYS A 113 -4.90 12.56 7.14
CA LYS A 113 -5.32 13.87 7.63
C LYS A 113 -4.43 14.38 8.76
N THR A 114 -3.99 13.53 9.70
CA THR A 114 -3.05 13.93 10.76
C THR A 114 -1.68 14.30 10.18
N MET A 115 -1.29 13.69 9.05
CA MET A 115 -0.11 14.05 8.26
C MET A 115 -0.30 15.31 7.39
N GLY A 116 -1.45 15.97 7.44
CA GLY A 116 -1.73 17.21 6.72
C GLY A 116 -2.17 17.03 5.26
N PHE A 117 -2.54 15.81 4.85
CA PHE A 117 -3.18 15.59 3.57
C PHE A 117 -4.65 16.06 3.60
N GLN A 118 -5.07 16.68 2.52
CA GLN A 118 -6.47 16.90 2.18
C GLN A 118 -6.89 15.81 1.23
N GLY A 119 -8.12 15.28 1.37
CA GLY A 119 -8.58 14.20 0.53
C GLY A 119 -10.01 14.37 0.04
N ASP A 120 -10.24 13.88 -1.16
CA ASP A 120 -11.51 13.89 -1.89
C ASP A 120 -11.73 12.55 -2.60
N ALA A 121 -12.99 12.19 -2.78
CA ALA A 121 -13.35 11.00 -3.53
C ALA A 121 -13.43 11.33 -5.02
N SER A 122 -12.79 10.52 -5.83
CA SER A 122 -12.97 10.48 -7.27
C SER A 122 -14.04 9.45 -7.62
N TYR A 123 -14.97 9.83 -8.49
CA TYR A 123 -16.07 8.99 -8.93
C TYR A 123 -15.96 8.73 -10.43
N ALA A 124 -16.14 7.48 -10.81
CA ALA A 124 -16.24 7.05 -12.20
C ALA A 124 -17.66 7.28 -12.74
N GLU A 125 -17.90 6.79 -13.96
CA GLU A 125 -19.23 6.72 -14.55
C GLU A 125 -20.26 6.11 -13.59
N HIS A 126 -21.49 6.61 -13.65
CA HIS A 126 -22.60 6.22 -12.78
C HIS A 126 -22.41 6.51 -11.27
N GLY A 127 -21.45 7.36 -10.90
CA GLY A 127 -21.24 7.78 -9.51
C GLY A 127 -20.62 6.69 -8.63
N ARG A 128 -20.00 5.67 -9.25
CA ARG A 128 -19.26 4.64 -8.53
C ARG A 128 -17.96 5.25 -8.00
N LEU A 129 -17.65 5.01 -6.72
CA LEU A 129 -16.34 5.35 -6.16
C LEU A 129 -15.24 4.66 -6.99
N ASP A 130 -14.31 5.45 -7.51
CA ASP A 130 -13.17 4.96 -8.27
C ASP A 130 -11.94 4.83 -7.37
N HIS A 131 -11.53 5.96 -6.78
CA HIS A 131 -10.43 6.05 -5.83
C HIS A 131 -10.58 7.29 -4.96
N TRP A 132 -9.75 7.41 -3.93
CA TRP A 132 -9.60 8.63 -3.15
C TRP A 132 -8.29 9.32 -3.51
N ASN A 133 -8.35 10.62 -3.78
CA ASN A 133 -7.17 11.45 -3.91
C ASN A 133 -6.81 12.01 -2.54
N PHE A 134 -5.51 12.06 -2.25
CA PHE A 134 -4.96 12.79 -1.12
C PHE A 134 -3.81 13.66 -1.61
N SER A 135 -3.76 14.91 -1.17
CA SER A 135 -2.65 15.80 -1.50
C SER A 135 -2.23 16.68 -0.34
N ARG A 136 -0.94 16.96 -0.29
CA ARG A 136 -0.33 18.04 0.50
C ARG A 136 0.80 18.66 -0.32
N THR A 137 1.43 19.71 0.17
CA THR A 137 2.57 20.31 -0.52
C THR A 137 3.65 19.26 -0.82
N GLY A 138 3.96 19.05 -2.09
CA GLY A 138 5.05 18.18 -2.56
C GLY A 138 4.68 16.72 -2.81
N LEU A 139 3.49 16.26 -2.43
CA LEU A 139 3.05 14.85 -2.54
C LEU A 139 1.58 14.75 -2.90
N SER A 140 1.28 13.87 -3.84
CA SER A 140 -0.08 13.38 -4.11
C SER A 140 -0.14 11.87 -3.98
N LEU A 141 -1.30 11.35 -3.57
CA LEU A 141 -1.56 9.93 -3.43
C LEU A 141 -2.93 9.60 -3.99
N GLN A 142 -3.07 8.40 -4.54
CA GLN A 142 -4.37 7.81 -4.79
C GLN A 142 -4.50 6.52 -4.00
N ILE A 143 -5.68 6.32 -3.42
CA ILE A 143 -6.02 5.09 -2.69
C ILE A 143 -7.23 4.45 -3.36
N PHE A 144 -7.01 3.26 -3.91
CA PHE A 144 -8.07 2.41 -4.45
C PHE A 144 -8.52 1.47 -3.34
N VAL A 145 -9.83 1.31 -3.23
CA VAL A 145 -10.46 0.51 -2.18
C VAL A 145 -11.33 -0.59 -2.76
N GLU A 146 -11.51 -1.65 -1.98
CA GLU A 146 -12.45 -2.72 -2.26
C GLU A 146 -13.27 -3.01 -0.99
N GLY A 147 -14.50 -3.50 -1.12
CA GLY A 147 -15.27 -3.98 0.03
C GLY A 147 -14.58 -5.18 0.71
N GLU A 148 -14.79 -5.34 2.02
CA GLU A 148 -14.09 -6.37 2.79
C GLU A 148 -14.44 -7.80 2.35
N SER A 149 -15.74 -8.08 2.25
CA SER A 149 -16.27 -9.38 1.81
C SER A 149 -17.72 -9.25 1.32
N SER A 150 -18.18 -10.26 0.56
CA SER A 150 -19.57 -10.36 0.07
C SER A 150 -20.54 -10.96 1.09
N GLU A 151 -20.10 -11.25 2.31
CA GLU A 151 -20.88 -11.97 3.32
C GLU A 151 -22.08 -11.17 3.85
N SER A 152 -22.00 -9.84 3.84
CA SER A 152 -23.08 -8.96 4.30
C SER A 152 -22.97 -7.56 3.70
N PRO A 153 -24.08 -6.78 3.65
CA PRO A 153 -24.03 -5.39 3.24
C PRO A 153 -23.04 -4.54 4.06
N ALA A 154 -22.90 -4.84 5.36
CA ALA A 154 -21.94 -4.16 6.23
C ALA A 154 -20.48 -4.43 5.81
N LYS A 155 -20.15 -5.67 5.46
CA LYS A 155 -18.81 -6.05 4.96
C LYS A 155 -18.54 -5.51 3.56
N ILE A 156 -19.55 -5.46 2.70
CA ILE A 156 -19.44 -4.84 1.37
C ILE A 156 -19.13 -3.34 1.49
N GLY A 157 -19.78 -2.65 2.43
CA GLY A 157 -19.55 -1.22 2.68
C GLY A 157 -18.30 -0.90 3.51
N HIS A 158 -17.66 -1.90 4.12
CA HIS A 158 -16.41 -1.72 4.85
C HIS A 158 -15.24 -1.76 3.88
N HIS A 159 -14.69 -0.59 3.56
CA HIS A 159 -13.67 -0.44 2.53
C HIS A 159 -12.26 -0.74 3.06
N CYS A 160 -11.56 -1.61 2.37
CA CYS A 160 -10.18 -1.99 2.61
C CYS A 160 -9.27 -1.37 1.54
N VAL A 161 -8.07 -0.94 1.92
CA VAL A 161 -7.08 -0.44 0.96
C VAL A 161 -6.60 -1.60 0.08
N LYS A 162 -6.75 -1.44 -1.24
CA LYS A 162 -6.30 -2.42 -2.24
C LYS A 162 -5.00 -2.00 -2.90
N THR A 163 -4.95 -0.75 -3.33
CA THR A 163 -3.79 -0.15 -4.02
C THR A 163 -3.56 1.26 -3.52
N LEU A 164 -2.29 1.63 -3.39
CA LEU A 164 -1.85 2.99 -3.09
C LEU A 164 -0.82 3.42 -4.12
N THR A 165 -1.00 4.62 -4.67
CA THR A 165 -0.01 5.28 -5.53
C THR A 165 0.51 6.54 -4.85
N ILE A 166 1.77 6.88 -5.10
CA ILE A 166 2.38 8.16 -4.67
C ILE A 166 3.02 8.83 -5.88
N GLU A 167 2.64 10.09 -6.14
CA GLU A 167 3.01 10.90 -7.32
C GLU A 167 3.40 12.35 -6.99
#